data_AF-A0A352B7K6-F1
#
_entry.id   AF-A0A352B7K6-F1
#
_cell.length_a   1.000
_cell.length_b   1.000
_cell.length_c   1.000
_cell.angle_alpha   90.00
_cell.angle_beta   90.00
_cell.angle_gamma   90.00
#
_symmetry.space_group_name_H-M   'P 1'
#
loop_
_entity.id
_entity.type
_entity.pdbx_description
1 polymer ?
#
loop_
_entity_poly.entity_id
_entity_poly.type
_entity_poly.pdbx_seq_one_letter_code
_entity_poly.pdbx_strand_id
1 'polypeptide(L)' 'MFSDYIDIFYMAAAAMFIFGLKYMNHPETARKGNLLSSGAMLMAVLVTLLDDAVVTYGMITAGLVVGSVAGVV' A
#
# COMPACT_ATOMS: atom_id res chain seq x y z
N MET A 1 3.58 18.18 12.20
CA MET A 1 2.10 18.09 12.13
C MET A 1 1.64 17.21 10.98
N PHE A 2 1.84 17.54 9.70
CA PHE A 2 1.45 16.63 8.60
C PHE A 2 2.22 15.28 8.64
N SER A 3 3.52 15.32 8.94
CA SER A 3 4.35 14.12 9.14
C SER A 3 3.82 13.18 10.23
N ASP A 4 3.29 13.72 11.33
CA ASP A 4 2.79 12.89 12.44
C ASP A 4 1.56 12.05 12.02
N TYR A 5 0.74 12.58 11.11
CA TYR A 5 -0.38 11.83 10.55
C TYR A 5 0.08 10.77 9.55
N ILE A 6 1.10 11.07 8.73
CA ILE A 6 1.70 10.11 7.77
C ILE A 6 2.20 8.87 8.51
N ASP A 7 2.91 9.05 9.63
CA ASP A 7 3.43 7.94 10.43
C ASP A 7 2.29 7.07 11.03
N ILE A 8 1.19 7.69 11.46
CA ILE A 8 0.00 6.97 11.91
C ILE A 8 -0.60 6.13 10.78
N PHE A 9 -0.68 6.67 9.57
CA PHE A 9 -1.18 5.92 8.41
C PHE A 9 -0.23 4.78 8.02
N TYR A 10 1.08 4.96 8.08
CA TYR A 10 2.05 3.87 7.87
C TYR A 10 1.92 2.79 8.94
N MET A 11 1.74 3.15 10.21
CA MET A 11 1.46 2.20 11.28
C MET A 11 0.15 1.44 11.05
N ALA A 12 -0.91 2.12 10.63
CA ALA A 12 -2.19 1.51 10.30
C ALA A 12 -2.07 0.54 9.11
N ALA A 13 -1.36 0.93 8.04
CA ALA A 13 -1.08 0.07 6.89
C ALA A 13 -0.29 -1.18 7.32
N ALA A 14 0.75 -1.03 8.15
CA ALA A 14 1.51 -2.16 8.68
C ALA A 14 0.62 -3.12 9.48
N ALA A 15 -0.27 -2.61 10.34
CA ALA A 15 -1.23 -3.44 11.06
C ALA A 15 -2.18 -4.19 10.11
N MET A 16 -2.71 -3.51 9.07
CA MET A 16 -3.54 -4.14 8.06
C MET A 16 -2.80 -5.24 7.29
N PHE A 17 -1.52 -5.05 6.96
CA PHE A 17 -0.70 -6.10 6.36
C PHE A 17 -0.53 -7.32 7.26
N ILE A 18 -0.28 -7.12 8.56
CA ILE A 18 -0.17 -8.21 9.55
C ILE A 18 -1.47 -9.03 9.59
N PHE A 19 -2.63 -8.36 9.67
CA PHE A 19 -3.92 -9.06 9.65
C PHE A 19 -4.23 -9.69 8.29
N GLY A 20 -3.85 -9.05 7.18
CA GLY A 20 -4.02 -9.59 5.84
C GLY A 20 -3.25 -10.90 5.66
N LEU A 21 -1.97 -10.92 6.06
CA LEU A 21 -1.13 -12.13 6.09
C LEU A 21 -1.72 -13.21 7.00
N LYS A 22 -2.24 -12.82 8.18
CA LYS A 22 -2.91 -13.77 9.09
C LYS A 22 -4.11 -14.46 8.43
N TYR A 23 -4.94 -13.73 7.69
CA TYR A 23 -6.07 -14.32 6.97
C TYR A 23 -5.63 -15.19 5.78
N MET A 24 -4.47 -14.93 5.19
CA MET A 24 -3.94 -15.76 4.10
C MET A 24 -3.43 -17.14 4.57
N ASN A 25 -3.24 -17.34 5.88
CA ASN A 25 -2.85 -18.65 6.44
C ASN A 25 -3.95 -19.71 6.38
N HIS A 26 -5.21 -19.35 6.12
CA HIS A 26 -6.32 -20.30 5.97
C HIS A 26 -7.02 -20.11 4.62
N PRO A 27 -7.18 -21.16 3.79
CA PRO A 27 -7.77 -21.05 2.45
C PRO A 27 -9.17 -20.39 2.43
N GLU A 28 -9.98 -20.65 3.45
CA GLU A 28 -11.32 -20.08 3.60
C GLU A 28 -11.34 -18.55 3.79
N THR A 29 -10.28 -17.97 4.38
CA THR A 29 -10.17 -16.53 4.62
C THR A 29 -9.14 -15.83 3.72
N ALA A 30 -8.40 -16.58 2.90
CA ALA A 30 -7.32 -16.06 2.08
C ALA A 30 -7.74 -14.93 1.13
N ARG A 31 -8.93 -15.02 0.51
CA ARG A 31 -9.45 -13.95 -0.36
C ARG A 31 -9.67 -12.63 0.41
N LYS A 32 -10.17 -12.73 1.65
CA LYS A 32 -10.36 -11.55 2.53
C LYS A 32 -9.01 -10.97 2.94
N GLY A 33 -8.04 -11.84 3.23
CA GLY A 33 -6.66 -11.43 3.52
C GLY A 33 -6.02 -10.63 2.39
N ASN A 34 -6.13 -11.13 1.16
CA ASN A 34 -5.61 -10.43 -0.02
C ASN A 34 -6.29 -9.06 -0.22
N LEU A 35 -7.63 -8.99 -0.09
CA LEU A 35 -8.34 -7.71 -0.18
C LEU A 35 -7.86 -6.71 0.88
N LEU A 36 -7.69 -7.14 2.12
CA LEU A 36 -7.17 -6.30 3.20
C LEU A 36 -5.75 -5.79 2.90
N SER A 37 -4.86 -6.67 2.44
CA SER A 37 -3.49 -6.30 2.06
C SER A 37 -3.44 -5.37 0.85
N SER A 38 -4.26 -5.59 -0.17
CA SER A 38 -4.34 -4.68 -1.34
C SER A 38 -4.85 -3.29 -0.95
N GLY A 39 -5.81 -3.21 -0.02
CA GLY A 39 -6.29 -1.95 0.53
C GLY A 39 -5.22 -1.22 1.35
N ALA A 40 -4.44 -1.96 2.15
CA ALA A 40 -3.30 -1.42 2.87
C ALA A 40 -2.24 -0.84 1.92
N MET A 41 -1.93 -1.56 0.83
CA MET A 41 -1.00 -1.08 -0.20
C MET A 41 -1.50 0.20 -0.87
N LEU A 42 -2.79 0.25 -1.26
CA LEU A 42 -3.38 1.44 -1.87
C LEU A 42 -3.31 2.65 -0.94
N MET A 43 -3.66 2.46 0.34
CA MET A 43 -3.59 3.51 1.36
C MET A 43 -2.15 4.04 1.52
N ALA A 44 -1.17 3.14 1.63
CA ALA A 44 0.23 3.51 1.78
C ALA A 44 0.72 4.34 0.58
N VAL A 45 0.41 3.93 -0.66
CA VAL A 45 0.76 4.69 -1.86
C VAL A 45 0.16 6.09 -1.83
N LEU A 46 -1.13 6.23 -1.50
CA LEU A 46 -1.79 7.54 -1.44
C LEU A 46 -1.18 8.46 -0.38
N VAL A 47 -0.84 7.91 0.78
CA VAL A 47 -0.20 8.66 1.87
C VAL A 47 1.21 9.08 1.48
N THR A 48 2.00 8.19 0.86
CA THR A 48 3.33 8.53 0.34
C THR A 48 3.26 9.63 -0.70
N LEU A 49 2.26 9.65 -1.59
CA LEU A 49 2.09 10.73 -2.56
C LEU A 49 1.77 12.09 -1.95
N LEU A 50 1.27 12.14 -0.72
CA LEU A 50 0.99 13.37 0.03
C LEU A 50 2.19 13.84 0.87
N ASP A 51 3.28 13.07 0.91
CA ASP A 51 4.51 13.43 1.61
C ASP A 51 5.29 14.47 0.82
N ASP A 52 5.64 15.60 1.46
CA ASP A 52 6.40 16.70 0.86
C ASP A 52 7.80 16.29 0.37
N ALA A 53 8.31 15.13 0.81
CA ALA A 53 9.56 14.54 0.32
C ALA A 53 9.45 13.96 -1.11
N VAL A 54 8.27 13.93 -1.73
CA VAL A 54 8.09 13.40 -3.09
C VAL A 54 8.55 14.40 -4.14
N VAL A 55 9.79 14.21 -4.63
CA VAL A 55 10.51 15.19 -5.45
C VAL A 55 10.16 15.14 -6.95
N THR A 56 9.65 14.02 -7.49
CA THR A 56 9.40 13.91 -8.94
C THR A 56 8.23 12.98 -9.31
N TYR A 57 7.05 13.57 -9.48
CA TYR A 57 5.84 12.86 -9.94
C TYR A 57 6.03 12.15 -11.29
N GLY A 58 6.84 12.69 -12.21
CA GLY A 58 7.09 12.05 -13.52
C GLY A 58 7.72 10.67 -13.41
N MET A 59 8.70 10.49 -12.51
CA MET A 59 9.34 9.18 -12.27
C MET A 59 8.39 8.21 -11.57
N ILE A 60 7.57 8.72 -10.64
CA ILE A 60 6.58 7.90 -9.93
C ILE A 60 5.52 7.37 -10.89
N THR A 61 4.96 8.23 -11.75
CA THR A 61 3.98 7.80 -12.75
C THR A 61 4.59 6.82 -13.75
N ALA A 62 5.82 7.07 -14.23
CA ALA A 62 6.51 6.13 -15.12
C ALA A 62 6.73 4.77 -14.44
N GLY A 63 7.20 4.75 -13.20
CA GLY A 63 7.39 3.53 -12.41
C GLY A 63 6.07 2.80 -12.15
N LEU A 64 5.00 3.53 -11.83
CA LEU A 64 3.66 2.95 -11.62
C LEU A 64 3.16 2.29 -12.90
N VAL A 65 3.28 2.95 -14.06
CA VAL A 65 2.86 2.38 -15.36
C VAL A 65 3.67 1.15 -15.71
N VAL A 66 5.00 1.24 -15.68
CA VAL A 66 5.89 0.12 -16.03
C VAL A 66 5.67 -1.07 -15.09
N GLY A 67 5.61 -0.82 -13.78
CA GLY A 67 5.39 -1.84 -12.77
C GLY A 67 4.00 -2.49 -12.89
N SER A 68 2.95 -1.69 -13.14
CA SER A 68 1.59 -2.22 -13.30
C SER A 68 1.45 -3.07 -14.56
N VAL A 69 2.03 -2.61 -15.68
CA VAL A 69 2.05 -3.39 -16.93
C VAL A 69 2.81 -4.70 -16.72
N ALA A 70 4.00 -4.66 -16.13
CA ALA A 70 4.79 -5.86 -15.85
C ALA A 70 4.10 -6.83 -14.87
N GLY A 71 3.30 -6.32 -13.92
CA GLY A 71 2.58 -7.17 -12.97
C GLY A 71 1.29 -7.81 -13.51
N VAL A 72 0.72 -7.27 -14.59
CA VAL A 72 -0.49 -7.82 -15.23
C VAL A 72 -0.18 -8.92 -16.23
N VAL A 73 0.99 -8.87 -16.87
CA VAL A 73 1.45 -9.83 -17.90
C VAL A 73 2.15 -11.02 -17.25
#